data_AF-A0A934ZSF5-F1
#
_entry.id   AF-A0A934ZSF5-F1
#
_cell.length_a   1.000
_cell.length_b   1.000
_cell.length_c   1.000
_cell.angle_alpha   90.00
_cell.angle_beta   90.00
_cell.angle_gamma   90.00
#
_symmetry.space_group_name_H-M   'P 1'
#
loop_
_entity.id
_entity.type
_entity.pdbx_description
1 polymer ?
#
loop_
_entity_poly.entity_id
_entity_poly.type
_entity_poly.pdbx_seq_one_letter_code
_entity_poly.pdbx_strand_id
1 'polypeptide(L)'
;MAQIHSALSTSARVTWKVVSFPLIAGMLLAQPVVNFICGFMLIGGFVAAIAFEISAVGPRFPFLQVAGLALAFGLFAVLYQLALMALVRD
;
A
#
# COMPACT_ATOMS: atom_id res chain seq x y z
N MET A 1 13.04 39.17 17.94
CA MET A 1 12.15 38.73 16.83
C MET A 1 12.22 37.19 16.61
N ALA A 2 12.14 36.35 17.66
CA ALA A 2 12.26 34.88 17.53
C ALA A 2 11.01 34.10 17.99
N GLN A 3 9.96 34.78 18.45
CA GLN A 3 8.81 34.16 19.10
C GLN A 3 7.67 33.78 18.14
N ILE A 4 7.67 34.34 16.92
CA ILE A 4 6.60 34.15 15.93
C ILE A 4 6.72 32.77 15.25
N HIS A 5 7.95 32.26 15.13
CA HIS A 5 8.26 31.00 14.45
C HIS A 5 7.76 29.77 15.24
N SER A 6 7.77 29.83 16.58
CA SER A 6 7.30 28.73 17.42
C SER A 6 5.78 28.61 17.42
N ALA A 7 5.05 29.72 17.43
CA ALA A 7 3.58 29.72 17.36
C ALA A 7 3.07 29.21 16.00
N LEU A 8 3.73 29.57 14.90
CA LEU A 8 3.40 29.07 13.57
C LEU A 8 3.70 27.57 13.44
N SER A 9 4.86 27.12 13.93
CA SER A 9 5.23 25.69 13.98
C SER A 9 4.26 24.85 14.81
N THR A 10 3.80 25.40 15.94
CA THR A 10 2.87 24.71 16.84
C THR A 10 1.47 24.66 16.23
N SER A 11 1.01 25.75 15.62
CA SER A 11 -0.28 25.79 14.93
C SER A 11 -0.29 24.90 13.69
N ALA A 12 0.79 24.88 12.90
CA ALA A 12 0.95 23.98 11.76
C ALA A 12 0.92 22.51 12.17
N ARG A 13 1.56 22.14 13.29
CA ARG A 13 1.48 20.77 13.85
C ARG A 13 0.07 20.40 14.29
N VAL A 14 -0.68 21.32 14.88
CA VAL A 14 -2.06 21.07 15.32
C VAL A 14 -3.00 20.93 14.12
N THR A 15 -2.90 21.82 13.13
CA THR A 15 -3.68 21.71 11.89
C THR A 15 -3.32 20.45 11.11
N TRP A 16 -2.04 20.07 11.08
CA TRP A 16 -1.59 18.81 10.49
C TRP A 16 -2.24 17.62 11.21
N LYS A 17 -2.20 17.57 12.55
CA LYS A 17 -2.86 16.50 13.33
C LYS A 17 -4.36 16.38 13.04
N VAL A 18 -5.08 17.50 12.91
CA VAL A 18 -6.53 17.48 12.64
C VAL A 18 -6.84 16.96 11.24
N VAL A 19 -5.99 17.22 10.25
CA VAL A 19 -6.16 16.74 8.86
C VAL A 19 -5.63 15.31 8.68
N SER A 20 -4.53 14.97 9.36
CA SER A 20 -3.96 13.61 9.34
C SER A 20 -4.87 12.61 10.03
N PHE A 21 -5.63 13.01 11.06
CA PHE A 21 -6.52 12.11 11.79
C PHE A 21 -7.61 11.44 10.91
N PRO A 22 -8.42 12.18 10.12
CA PRO A 22 -9.38 11.56 9.20
C PRO A 22 -8.70 10.79 8.06
N LEU A 23 -7.50 11.21 7.64
CA LEU A 23 -6.71 10.50 6.63
C LEU A 23 -6.23 9.14 7.14
N ILE A 24 -5.69 9.09 8.36
CA ILE A 24 -5.27 7.86 9.05
C ILE A 24 -6.48 6.96 9.25
N ALA A 25 -7.60 7.50 9.76
CA ALA A 25 -8.82 6.73 9.98
C ALA A 25 -9.35 6.13 8.66
N GLY A 26 -9.36 6.92 7.59
CA GLY A 26 -9.74 6.45 6.25
C GLY A 26 -8.81 5.35 5.73
N MET A 27 -7.49 5.52 5.87
CA MET A 27 -6.52 4.49 5.48
C MET A 27 -6.63 3.23 6.35
N LEU A 28 -6.92 3.36 7.64
CA LEU A 28 -7.10 2.22 8.54
C LEU A 28 -8.35 1.40 8.17
N LEU A 29 -9.45 2.09 7.83
CA LEU A 29 -10.68 1.46 7.37
C LEU A 29 -10.52 0.78 6.00
N ALA A 30 -9.70 1.37 5.12
CA ALA A 30 -9.38 0.79 3.83
C ALA A 30 -8.34 -0.35 3.91
N GLN A 31 -7.54 -0.42 4.98
CA GLN A 31 -6.51 -1.43 5.18
C GLN A 31 -6.97 -2.87 4.96
N PRO A 32 -8.09 -3.37 5.56
CA PRO A 32 -8.55 -4.72 5.30
C PRO A 32 -8.91 -4.96 3.83
N VAL A 33 -9.50 -3.97 3.15
CA VAL A 33 -9.87 -4.06 1.73
C VAL A 33 -8.62 -4.11 0.86
N VAL A 34 -7.65 -3.23 1.10
CA VAL A 34 -6.38 -3.19 0.36
C VAL A 34 -5.62 -4.50 0.56
N ASN A 35 -5.53 -4.98 1.80
CA ASN A 35 -4.81 -6.21 2.11
C ASN A 35 -5.50 -7.44 1.50
N PHE A 36 -6.84 -7.47 1.50
CA PHE A 36 -7.60 -8.53 0.87
C PHE A 36 -7.42 -8.54 -0.66
N ILE A 37 -7.58 -7.40 -1.33
CA ILE A 37 -7.46 -7.30 -2.79
C ILE A 37 -6.01 -7.58 -3.22
N CYS A 38 -5.02 -6.95 -2.59
CA CYS A 38 -3.62 -7.12 -2.94
C CYS A 38 -3.13 -8.53 -2.61
N GLY A 39 -3.54 -9.09 -1.47
CA GLY A 39 -3.24 -10.48 -1.10
C GLY A 39 -3.87 -11.47 -2.07
N PHE A 40 -5.12 -11.27 -2.45
CA PHE A 40 -5.81 -12.10 -3.45
C PHE A 40 -5.14 -12.01 -4.83
N MET A 41 -4.79 -10.81 -5.27
CA MET A 41 -4.08 -10.60 -6.54
C MET A 41 -2.68 -11.21 -6.53
N LEU A 42 -1.96 -11.12 -5.41
CA LEU A 42 -0.64 -11.74 -5.25
C LEU A 42 -0.75 -13.27 -5.30
N ILE A 43 -1.58 -13.85 -4.43
CA ILE A 43 -1.71 -15.32 -4.34
C ILE A 43 -2.32 -15.86 -5.63
N GLY A 44 -3.45 -15.29 -6.07
CA GLY A 44 -4.15 -15.70 -7.27
C GLY A 44 -3.31 -15.51 -8.54
N GLY A 45 -2.67 -14.35 -8.70
CA GLY A 45 -1.80 -14.07 -9.84
C GLY A 45 -0.56 -14.96 -9.87
N PHE A 46 0.03 -15.26 -8.71
CA PHE A 46 1.18 -16.16 -8.61
C PHE A 46 0.81 -17.62 -8.86
N VAL A 47 -0.29 -18.10 -8.27
CA VAL A 47 -0.83 -19.45 -8.51
C VAL A 47 -1.25 -19.61 -9.97
N ALA A 48 -1.92 -18.62 -10.56
CA ALA A 48 -2.26 -18.63 -11.97
C ALA A 48 -1.00 -18.67 -12.84
N ALA A 49 0.00 -17.83 -12.55
CA ALA A 49 1.25 -17.82 -13.29
C ALA A 49 1.93 -19.20 -13.28
N ILE A 50 2.01 -19.85 -12.11
CA ILE A 50 2.57 -21.20 -11.97
C ILE A 50 1.72 -22.23 -12.71
N ALA A 51 0.39 -22.20 -12.55
CA ALA A 51 -0.50 -23.17 -13.17
C ALA A 51 -0.45 -23.12 -14.69
N PHE A 52 -0.38 -21.93 -15.28
CA PHE A 52 -0.26 -21.75 -16.74
C PHE A 52 1.12 -22.15 -17.26
N GLU A 53 2.19 -21.89 -16.51
CA GLU A 53 3.54 -22.34 -16.86
C GLU A 53 3.65 -23.88 -16.85
N ILE A 54 3.10 -24.54 -15.83
CA ILE A 54 3.09 -26.00 -15.73
C ILE A 54 2.20 -26.64 -16.80
N SER A 55 1.10 -25.99 -17.18
CA SER A 55 0.13 -26.58 -18.11
C SER A 55 0.62 -26.61 -19.57
N ALA A 56 1.74 -25.96 -19.92
CA ALA A 56 2.29 -25.89 -21.28
C ALA A 56 1.24 -25.51 -22.36
N VAL A 57 0.19 -24.77 -21.96
CA VAL A 57 -0.91 -24.38 -22.86
C VAL A 57 -0.47 -23.17 -23.69
N GLY A 58 0.19 -23.46 -24.81
CA GLY A 58 0.31 -22.54 -25.94
C GLY A 58 1.53 -21.60 -25.98
N PRO A 59 1.74 -20.93 -27.14
CA PRO A 59 3.09 -20.56 -27.62
C PRO A 59 3.85 -19.42 -26.92
N ARG A 60 3.35 -18.84 -25.82
CA ARG A 60 4.06 -17.83 -25.00
C ARG A 60 3.11 -17.33 -23.91
N PHE A 61 2.98 -18.07 -22.81
CA PHE A 61 2.40 -17.45 -21.62
C PHE A 61 3.41 -16.44 -21.05
N PRO A 62 3.04 -15.16 -20.84
CA PRO A 62 3.97 -14.14 -20.35
C PRO A 62 4.15 -14.27 -18.83
N PHE A 63 4.68 -15.41 -18.37
CA PHE A 63 4.87 -15.75 -16.96
C PHE A 63 5.51 -14.61 -16.17
N LEU A 64 6.60 -14.06 -16.71
CA LEU A 64 7.35 -13.00 -16.03
C LEU A 64 6.52 -11.72 -15.83
N GLN A 65 5.63 -11.39 -16.77
CA GLN A 65 4.75 -10.23 -16.64
C GLN A 65 3.66 -10.47 -15.58
N VAL A 66 3.03 -11.65 -15.58
CA VAL A 66 1.96 -11.98 -14.63
C VAL A 66 2.52 -12.13 -13.20
N ALA A 67 3.66 -12.81 -13.05
CA ALA A 67 4.36 -12.91 -11.77
C ALA A 67 4.85 -11.54 -11.29
N GLY A 68 5.38 -10.71 -12.19
CA GLY A 68 5.78 -9.34 -11.88
C GLY A 68 4.61 -8.47 -11.42
N LEU A 69 3.45 -8.59 -12.06
CA LEU A 69 2.24 -7.87 -11.66
C LEU A 69 1.74 -8.31 -10.28
N ALA A 70 1.71 -9.63 -10.03
CA ALA A 70 1.32 -10.21 -8.74
C ALA A 70 2.26 -9.72 -7.61
N LEU A 71 3.57 -9.70 -7.86
CA LEU A 71 4.55 -9.18 -6.92
C LEU A 71 4.40 -7.66 -6.71
N ALA A 72 4.04 -6.89 -7.74
CA ALA A 72 3.79 -5.46 -7.62
C ALA A 72 2.60 -5.16 -6.69
N PHE A 73 1.52 -5.97 -6.75
CA PHE A 73 0.41 -5.86 -5.79
C PHE A 73 0.85 -6.19 -4.36
N GLY A 74 1.69 -7.21 -4.18
CA GLY A 74 2.30 -7.51 -2.87
C GLY A 74 3.15 -6.36 -2.33
N LEU A 75 4.03 -5.82 -3.17
CA LEU A 75 4.89 -4.69 -2.82
C LEU A 75 4.07 -3.45 -2.46
N PHE A 76 3.00 -3.18 -3.22
CA PHE A 76 2.08 -2.09 -2.91
C PHE A 76 1.42 -2.25 -1.53
N ALA A 77 0.99 -3.46 -1.18
CA ALA A 77 0.43 -3.73 0.15
C ALA A 77 1.44 -3.47 1.28
N VAL A 78 2.70 -3.88 1.09
CA VAL A 78 3.78 -3.61 2.06
C VAL A 78 4.05 -2.12 2.20
N LEU A 79 4.12 -1.38 1.09
CA LEU A 79 4.31 0.07 1.10
C LEU A 79 3.13 0.78 1.78
N TYR A 80 1.91 0.32 1.56
CA TYR A 80 0.71 0.84 2.21
C TYR A 80 0.76 0.66 3.74
N GLN A 81 1.19 -0.53 4.21
CA GLN A 81 1.37 -0.78 5.64
C GLN A 81 2.50 0.05 6.25
N LEU A 82 3.62 0.22 5.53
CA LEU A 82 4.73 1.09 5.94
C LEU A 82 4.29 2.54 6.08
N ALA A 83 3.51 3.04 5.11
CA ALA A 83 2.95 4.39 5.15
C ALA A 83 2.00 4.57 6.35
N LEU A 84 1.15 3.58 6.63
CA LEU A 84 0.30 3.59 7.83
C LEU A 84 1.11 3.58 9.13
N MET A 85 2.15 2.75 9.23
CA MET A 85 3.03 2.73 10.41
C MET A 85 3.77 4.05 10.61
N ALA A 86 4.28 4.66 9.54
CA ALA A 86 4.93 5.95 9.61
C ALA A 86 3.93 7.04 10.06
N LEU A 87 2.76 7.08 9.43
CA LEU A 87 1.74 8.11 9.67
C LEU A 87 1.06 7.99 11.05
N VAL A 88 0.98 6.78 11.63
CA VAL A 88 0.48 6.56 12.99
C VAL A 88 1.52 6.90 14.06
N ARG A 89 2.82 6.85 13.71
CA ARG A 89 3.92 7.06 14.66
C ARG A 89 4.28 8.54 14.85
N ASP A 90 3.99 9.39 13.86
CA ASP A 90 4.16 10.86 13.88
C ASP A 90 2.94 11.60 14.50
#